data_AF-A0A9W2XJZ9-F1
#
_entry.id   AF-A0A9W2XJZ9-F1
#
_cell.length_a   1.000
_cell.length_b   1.000
_cell.length_c   1.000
_cell.angle_alpha   90.00
_cell.angle_beta   90.00
_cell.angle_gamma   90.00
#
_symmetry.space_group_name_H-M   'P 1'
#
loop_
_entity.id
_entity.type
_entity.pdbx_description
1 polymer ?
#
loop_
_entity_poly.entity_id
_entity_poly.type
_entity_poly.pdbx_seq_one_letter_code
_entity_poly.pdbx_strand_id
1 'polypeptide(L)'
;MDGASETHTPVHEDVKGTIPQAAPCPEESHHATLPACRSTKCHSQSTLLSIFSLEYQKRTKRTISRHHAPEVIESHYQRYLSEAKAHPTAPVLLQLANEVDLSPALMARLILDRFLQDLEGGMPSKTLLNSMLKEPSLIPDLLLANNIYQCTINDCCYGPLVDCIKHAIGQEHEVLLCDKLKERNLSFLDENQLRAKGYDKTPDIILEVPVAVEGHIVHWIESKASFGDDHSHRTYLNEQFWSYWNRWHSSCHLRFGPGLVIYWYGFIGELDCQRDRGILLKDCFPTDIVTLCHASQQERAPRAPE
;
A
#
# COMPACT_ATOMS: atom_id res chain seq x y z
N MET A 1 19.83 -54.80 -56.66
CA MET A 1 19.44 -54.07 -55.42
C MET A 1 20.71 -53.85 -54.58
N ASP A 2 21.83 -53.45 -55.18
CA ASP A 2 22.21 -52.11 -55.65
C ASP A 2 22.29 -51.06 -54.54
N GLY A 3 23.53 -50.71 -54.20
CA GLY A 3 23.92 -49.34 -53.88
C GLY A 3 24.11 -48.98 -52.41
N ALA A 4 25.16 -49.53 -51.77
CA ALA A 4 25.81 -48.83 -50.66
C ALA A 4 26.69 -47.72 -51.25
N SER A 5 26.39 -46.46 -50.92
CA SER A 5 27.19 -45.31 -51.34
C SER A 5 27.77 -44.64 -50.10
N GLU A 6 29.06 -44.87 -49.87
CA GLU A 6 29.92 -43.90 -49.19
C GLU A 6 30.09 -42.70 -50.14
N THR A 7 30.14 -41.48 -49.61
CA THR A 7 31.07 -40.43 -50.06
C THR A 7 30.98 -39.18 -49.18
N HIS A 8 32.18 -38.71 -48.83
CA HIS A 8 32.61 -37.33 -48.67
C HIS A 8 32.04 -36.43 -47.55
N THR A 9 32.88 -36.21 -46.54
CA THR A 9 33.05 -34.91 -45.89
C THR A 9 33.69 -33.88 -46.84
N PRO A 10 33.27 -32.61 -46.75
CA PRO A 10 34.23 -31.55 -46.49
C PRO A 10 33.75 -30.49 -45.46
N VAL A 11 34.60 -30.27 -44.47
CA VAL A 11 35.14 -29.00 -43.90
C VAL A 11 34.42 -27.65 -44.14
N HIS A 12 34.16 -26.97 -43.01
CA HIS A 12 33.98 -25.52 -42.70
C HIS A 12 33.04 -24.64 -43.53
N GLU A 13 32.07 -24.01 -42.83
CA GLU A 13 32.02 -22.54 -42.70
C GLU A 13 31.13 -22.13 -41.50
N ASP A 14 31.75 -21.46 -40.52
CA ASP A 14 31.10 -20.82 -39.37
C ASP A 14 30.31 -19.58 -39.85
N VAL A 15 29.00 -19.70 -40.00
CA VAL A 15 28.13 -18.54 -40.20
C VAL A 15 27.76 -17.97 -38.83
N LYS A 16 28.57 -17.02 -38.35
CA LYS A 16 28.18 -16.07 -37.30
C LYS A 16 26.97 -15.26 -37.79
N GLY A 17 25.79 -15.65 -37.36
CA GLY A 17 24.57 -14.84 -37.51
C GLY A 17 24.64 -13.61 -36.62
N THR A 18 24.95 -12.46 -37.22
CA THR A 18 24.87 -11.13 -36.59
C THR A 18 23.41 -10.81 -36.28
N ILE A 19 23.09 -10.63 -34.99
CA ILE A 19 21.80 -10.11 -34.52
C ILE A 19 21.69 -8.64 -34.97
N PRO A 20 20.61 -8.21 -35.65
CA PRO A 20 20.44 -6.80 -36.00
C PRO A 20 20.17 -5.99 -34.73
N GLN A 21 21.06 -5.04 -34.45
CA GLN A 21 20.88 -4.00 -33.42
C GLN A 21 19.62 -3.19 -33.73
N ALA A 22 18.68 -3.17 -32.79
CA ALA A 22 17.53 -2.26 -32.82
C ALA A 22 18.02 -0.80 -32.72
N ALA A 23 17.51 0.06 -33.60
CA ALA A 23 17.76 1.50 -33.56
C ALA A 23 17.20 2.12 -32.27
N PRO A 24 17.89 3.10 -31.66
CA PRO A 24 17.39 3.76 -30.46
C PRO A 24 16.20 4.66 -30.79
N CYS A 25 15.08 4.46 -30.09
CA CYS A 25 13.94 5.38 -30.09
C CYS A 25 14.35 6.74 -29.49
N PRO A 26 13.81 7.86 -30.01
CA PRO A 26 14.14 9.19 -29.51
C PRO A 26 13.60 9.39 -28.08
N GLU A 27 14.47 9.87 -27.19
CA GLU A 27 14.13 10.27 -25.83
C GLU A 27 13.26 11.53 -25.85
N GLU A 28 11.95 11.38 -25.67
CA GLU A 28 11.10 12.49 -25.22
C GLU A 28 11.11 12.55 -23.69
N SER A 29 11.83 13.54 -23.18
CA SER A 29 12.01 13.83 -21.76
C SER A 29 10.72 14.40 -21.14
N HIS A 30 9.90 13.54 -20.57
CA HIS A 30 9.00 13.92 -19.47
C HIS A 30 9.55 13.32 -18.18
N HIS A 31 10.54 14.00 -17.60
CA HIS A 31 10.97 13.73 -16.22
C HIS A 31 9.82 14.02 -15.26
N ALA A 32 9.06 12.99 -14.90
CA ALA A 32 8.32 12.97 -13.66
C ALA A 32 9.34 13.09 -12.53
N THR A 33 9.60 14.31 -12.07
CA THR A 33 10.48 14.55 -10.93
C THR A 33 9.72 14.03 -9.70
N LEU A 34 10.18 12.91 -9.14
CA LEU A 34 9.71 12.47 -7.84
C LEU A 34 9.97 13.61 -6.85
N PRO A 35 8.97 14.05 -6.05
CA PRO A 35 9.18 15.08 -5.04
C PRO A 35 10.32 14.65 -4.10
N ALA A 36 11.08 15.62 -3.59
CA ALA A 36 12.29 15.39 -2.81
C ALA A 36 11.98 14.57 -1.54
N CYS A 37 12.07 13.24 -1.65
CA CYS A 37 11.96 12.35 -0.53
C CYS A 37 13.13 12.62 0.42
N ARG A 38 12.89 12.73 1.72
CA ARG A 38 13.93 13.01 2.73
C ARG A 38 15.01 11.92 2.88
N SER A 39 15.02 10.94 1.98
CA SER A 39 16.04 9.90 1.85
C SER A 39 16.62 9.92 0.43
N THR A 40 17.68 10.69 0.20
CA THR A 40 18.43 10.70 -1.07
C THR A 40 19.50 9.60 -1.09
N LYS A 41 19.14 8.36 -0.71
CA LYS A 41 19.98 7.16 -0.82
C LYS A 41 19.13 6.00 -1.32
N CYS A 42 19.75 5.11 -2.10
CA CYS A 42 19.19 3.86 -2.63
C CYS A 42 18.03 3.35 -1.77
N HIS A 43 16.80 3.56 -2.24
CA HIS A 43 15.61 3.26 -1.45
C HIS A 43 15.55 1.76 -1.16
N SER A 44 15.13 1.40 0.05
CA SER A 44 14.88 0.00 0.38
C SER A 44 13.85 -0.58 -0.60
N GLN A 45 13.91 -1.88 -0.87
CA GLN A 45 12.91 -2.55 -1.70
C GLN A 45 11.48 -2.31 -1.17
N SER A 46 11.30 -2.34 0.15
CA SER A 46 10.01 -2.08 0.81
C SER A 46 9.51 -0.65 0.57
N THR A 47 10.41 0.35 0.59
CA THR A 47 10.07 1.74 0.23
C THR A 47 9.59 1.84 -1.21
N LEU A 48 10.32 1.24 -2.15
CA LEU A 48 9.94 1.27 -3.58
C LEU A 48 8.60 0.57 -3.82
N LEU A 49 8.36 -0.58 -3.18
CA LEU A 49 7.09 -1.28 -3.24
C LEU A 49 5.94 -0.46 -2.66
N SER A 50 6.18 0.26 -1.56
CA SER A 50 5.16 1.12 -0.95
C SER A 50 4.83 2.33 -1.85
N ILE A 51 5.84 2.96 -2.46
CA ILE A 51 5.64 4.04 -3.44
C ILE A 51 4.88 3.52 -4.67
N PHE A 52 5.27 2.35 -5.19
CA PHE A 52 4.58 1.71 -6.31
C PHE A 52 3.11 1.43 -5.99
N SER A 53 2.82 0.81 -4.84
CA SER A 53 1.45 0.52 -4.42
C SER A 53 0.61 1.80 -4.32
N LEU A 54 1.21 2.90 -3.86
CA LEU A 54 0.53 4.18 -3.75
C LEU A 54 0.22 4.76 -5.14
N GLU A 55 1.18 4.78 -6.06
CA GLU A 55 0.95 5.33 -7.41
C GLU A 55 -0.05 4.46 -8.19
N TYR A 56 0.00 3.15 -8.01
CA TYR A 56 -0.99 2.23 -8.59
C TYR A 56 -2.41 2.54 -8.09
N GLN A 57 -2.58 2.81 -6.79
CA GLN A 57 -3.87 3.20 -6.23
C GLN A 57 -4.34 4.56 -6.75
N LYS A 58 -3.44 5.53 -6.89
CA LYS A 58 -3.76 6.84 -7.48
C LYS A 58 -4.20 6.72 -8.93
N ARG A 59 -3.48 5.95 -9.73
CA ARG A 59 -3.82 5.67 -11.13
C ARG A 59 -5.21 5.04 -11.21
N THR A 60 -5.45 3.99 -10.45
CA THR A 60 -6.75 3.30 -10.39
C THR A 60 -7.87 4.26 -10.00
N LYS A 61 -7.69 5.11 -8.97
CA LYS A 61 -8.70 6.11 -8.57
C LYS A 61 -9.01 7.14 -9.67
N ARG A 62 -8.03 7.49 -10.51
CA ARG A 62 -8.21 8.43 -11.63
C ARG A 62 -8.93 7.77 -12.82
N THR A 63 -8.71 6.48 -13.07
CA THR A 63 -9.26 5.75 -14.23
C THR A 63 -10.62 5.12 -13.96
N ILE A 64 -10.88 4.67 -12.72
CA ILE A 64 -12.06 3.86 -12.36
C ILE A 64 -13.39 4.45 -12.86
N SER A 65 -13.60 5.76 -12.74
CA SER A 65 -14.86 6.42 -13.15
C SER A 65 -15.16 6.25 -14.64
N ARG A 66 -14.13 6.12 -15.49
CA ARG A 66 -14.26 5.95 -16.94
C ARG A 66 -14.79 4.56 -17.31
N HIS A 67 -14.60 3.57 -16.45
CA HIS A 67 -15.00 2.18 -16.70
C HIS A 67 -16.39 1.84 -16.16
N HIS A 68 -17.03 2.77 -15.44
CA HIS A 68 -18.36 2.56 -14.86
C HIS A 68 -19.53 2.97 -15.78
N ALA A 69 -19.24 3.57 -16.94
CA ALA A 69 -20.29 3.93 -17.90
C ALA A 69 -20.91 2.65 -18.51
N PRO A 70 -22.25 2.54 -18.63
CA PRO A 70 -22.91 1.33 -19.11
C PRO A 70 -22.41 0.86 -20.48
N GLU A 71 -22.17 1.78 -21.43
CA GLU A 71 -21.64 1.43 -22.75
C GLU A 71 -20.21 0.85 -22.69
N VAL A 72 -19.40 1.32 -21.74
CA VAL A 72 -18.02 0.84 -21.55
C VAL A 72 -18.00 -0.53 -20.91
N ILE A 73 -18.85 -0.75 -19.89
CA ILE A 73 -19.03 -2.06 -19.26
C ILE A 73 -19.49 -3.09 -20.31
N GLU A 74 -20.48 -2.74 -21.13
CA GLU A 74 -20.97 -3.63 -22.18
C GLU A 74 -19.87 -3.92 -23.22
N SER A 75 -19.09 -2.91 -23.61
CA SER A 75 -17.96 -3.10 -24.52
C SER A 75 -16.92 -4.07 -23.94
N HIS A 76 -16.57 -3.95 -22.65
CA HIS A 76 -15.64 -4.87 -21.98
C HIS A 76 -16.22 -6.28 -21.90
N TYR A 77 -17.51 -6.41 -21.59
CA TYR A 77 -18.20 -7.69 -21.50
C TYR A 77 -18.25 -8.42 -22.85
N GLN A 78 -18.63 -7.74 -23.92
CA GLN A 78 -18.66 -8.32 -25.27
C GLN A 78 -17.27 -8.74 -25.74
N ARG A 79 -16.25 -7.92 -25.44
CA ARG A 79 -14.86 -8.26 -25.75
C ARG A 79 -14.42 -9.52 -25.00
N TYR A 80 -14.69 -9.61 -23.70
CA TYR A 80 -14.46 -10.82 -22.91
C TYR A 80 -15.14 -12.05 -23.53
N LEU A 81 -16.44 -11.97 -23.85
CA LEU A 81 -17.18 -13.10 -24.44
C LEU A 81 -16.58 -13.56 -25.77
N SER A 82 -16.11 -12.64 -26.61
CA SER A 82 -15.50 -12.95 -27.90
C SER A 82 -14.14 -13.64 -27.75
N GLU A 83 -13.27 -13.08 -26.90
CA GLU A 83 -11.90 -13.55 -26.73
C GLU A 83 -11.82 -14.82 -25.89
N ALA A 84 -12.66 -14.96 -24.87
CA ALA A 84 -12.71 -16.15 -24.03
C ALA A 84 -13.21 -17.38 -24.83
N LYS A 85 -14.12 -17.19 -25.78
CA LYS A 85 -14.53 -18.26 -26.72
C LYS A 85 -13.41 -18.65 -27.68
N ALA A 86 -12.65 -17.66 -28.17
CA ALA A 86 -11.54 -17.91 -29.09
C ALA A 86 -10.35 -18.58 -28.38
N HIS A 87 -10.07 -18.20 -27.13
CA HIS A 87 -8.93 -18.67 -26.36
C HIS A 87 -9.34 -19.05 -24.92
N PRO A 88 -9.95 -20.24 -24.71
CA PRO A 88 -10.51 -20.62 -23.41
C PRO A 88 -9.50 -20.75 -22.26
N THR A 89 -8.21 -20.92 -22.56
CA THR A 89 -7.15 -21.03 -21.55
C THR A 89 -6.44 -19.70 -21.28
N ALA A 90 -6.72 -18.65 -22.07
CA ALA A 90 -6.07 -17.36 -21.90
C ALA A 90 -6.68 -16.59 -20.71
N PRO A 91 -5.86 -15.84 -19.94
CA PRO A 91 -6.35 -14.97 -18.87
C PRO A 91 -6.89 -13.65 -19.46
N VAL A 92 -7.96 -13.75 -20.25
CA VAL A 92 -8.55 -12.65 -21.03
C VAL A 92 -8.86 -11.44 -20.15
N LEU A 93 -9.49 -11.64 -18.99
CA LEU A 93 -9.83 -10.52 -18.11
C LEU A 93 -8.61 -9.81 -17.52
N LEU A 94 -7.54 -10.56 -17.25
CA LEU A 94 -6.29 -9.99 -16.74
C LEU A 94 -5.61 -9.14 -17.83
N GLN A 95 -5.58 -9.63 -19.07
CA GLN A 95 -5.05 -8.88 -20.21
C GLN A 95 -5.86 -7.61 -20.46
N LEU A 96 -7.19 -7.74 -20.49
CA LEU A 96 -8.09 -6.61 -20.66
C LEU A 96 -7.91 -5.55 -19.56
N ALA A 97 -7.77 -5.96 -18.30
CA ALA A 97 -7.52 -5.06 -17.18
C ALA A 97 -6.24 -4.24 -17.38
N ASN A 98 -5.15 -4.92 -17.78
CA ASN A 98 -3.85 -4.29 -18.02
C ASN A 98 -3.88 -3.32 -19.21
N GLU A 99 -4.60 -3.65 -20.29
CA GLU A 99 -4.70 -2.78 -21.46
C GLU A 99 -5.47 -1.49 -21.20
N VAL A 100 -6.47 -1.54 -20.31
CA VAL A 100 -7.34 -0.39 -20.02
C VAL A 100 -6.96 0.35 -18.75
N ASP A 101 -5.82 0.01 -18.14
CA ASP A 101 -5.32 0.59 -16.89
C ASP A 101 -6.30 0.51 -15.72
N LEU A 102 -6.96 -0.64 -15.58
CA LEU A 102 -7.82 -0.97 -14.45
C LEU A 102 -7.22 -2.11 -13.64
N SER A 103 -7.47 -2.12 -12.33
CA SER A 103 -7.04 -3.24 -11.50
C SER A 103 -7.69 -4.55 -11.96
N PRO A 104 -6.95 -5.68 -12.02
CA PRO A 104 -7.54 -6.97 -12.36
C PRO A 104 -8.72 -7.34 -11.48
N ALA A 105 -8.64 -7.12 -10.15
CA ALA A 105 -9.75 -7.37 -9.23
C ALA A 105 -10.97 -6.49 -9.52
N LEU A 106 -10.76 -5.22 -9.92
CA LEU A 106 -11.85 -4.32 -10.32
C LEU A 106 -12.47 -4.71 -11.67
N MET A 107 -11.67 -5.13 -12.64
CA MET A 107 -12.16 -5.67 -13.92
C MET A 107 -13.01 -6.93 -13.69
N ALA A 108 -12.49 -7.88 -12.89
CA ALA A 108 -13.22 -9.09 -12.50
C ALA A 108 -14.57 -8.74 -11.86
N ARG A 109 -14.59 -7.75 -10.97
CA ARG A 109 -15.81 -7.25 -10.34
C ARG A 109 -16.80 -6.67 -11.35
N LEU A 110 -16.35 -5.82 -12.29
CA LEU A 110 -17.22 -5.22 -13.31
C LEU A 110 -17.87 -6.28 -14.19
N ILE A 111 -17.08 -7.25 -14.65
CA ILE A 111 -17.56 -8.31 -15.55
C ILE A 111 -18.49 -9.26 -14.81
N LEU A 112 -18.18 -9.64 -13.57
CA LEU A 112 -19.05 -10.48 -12.77
C LEU A 112 -20.39 -9.80 -12.47
N ASP A 113 -20.37 -8.51 -12.12
CA ASP A 113 -21.59 -7.73 -11.88
C ASP A 113 -22.47 -7.71 -13.14
N ARG A 114 -21.88 -7.46 -14.32
CA ARG A 114 -22.62 -7.47 -15.60
C ARG A 114 -23.15 -8.86 -15.97
N PHE A 115 -22.38 -9.91 -15.73
CA PHE A 115 -22.78 -11.31 -15.95
C PHE A 115 -23.99 -11.69 -15.09
N LEU A 116 -23.99 -11.31 -13.80
CA LEU A 116 -25.12 -11.57 -12.91
C LEU A 116 -26.38 -10.78 -13.31
N GLN A 117 -26.24 -9.55 -13.80
CA GLN A 117 -27.37 -8.79 -14.35
C GLN A 117 -28.04 -9.52 -15.52
N ASP A 118 -27.27 -10.22 -16.36
CA ASP A 118 -27.77 -10.99 -17.49
C ASP A 118 -28.53 -12.25 -17.05
N LEU A 119 -28.06 -12.91 -15.99
CA LEU A 119 -28.68 -14.11 -15.42
C LEU A 119 -29.95 -13.82 -14.61
N GLU A 120 -29.92 -12.79 -13.75
CA GLU A 120 -30.99 -12.49 -12.79
C GLU A 120 -32.01 -11.48 -13.32
N GLY A 121 -31.75 -10.86 -14.48
CA GLY A 121 -32.64 -9.86 -15.09
C GLY A 121 -32.80 -8.57 -14.26
N GLY A 122 -31.87 -8.30 -13.34
CA GLY A 122 -31.93 -7.20 -12.39
C GLY A 122 -30.59 -6.93 -11.72
N MET A 123 -30.56 -5.95 -10.79
CA MET A 123 -29.33 -5.59 -10.07
C MET A 123 -28.94 -6.69 -9.07
N PRO A 124 -27.73 -7.28 -9.18
CA PRO A 124 -27.31 -8.33 -8.28
C PRO A 124 -27.08 -7.82 -6.86
N SER A 125 -27.28 -8.69 -5.89
CA SER A 125 -26.95 -8.38 -4.49
C SER A 125 -25.45 -8.19 -4.30
N LYS A 126 -25.04 -7.08 -3.66
CA LYS A 126 -23.63 -6.85 -3.31
C LYS A 126 -23.02 -8.00 -2.49
N THR A 127 -23.84 -8.66 -1.66
CA THR A 127 -23.41 -9.80 -0.85
C THR A 127 -23.06 -11.00 -1.73
N LEU A 128 -23.88 -11.29 -2.75
CA LEU A 128 -23.65 -12.36 -3.71
C LEU A 128 -22.41 -12.10 -4.57
N LEU A 129 -22.27 -10.87 -5.07
CA LEU A 129 -21.10 -10.46 -5.84
C LEU A 129 -19.81 -10.67 -5.03
N ASN A 130 -19.77 -10.19 -3.80
CA ASN A 130 -18.61 -10.34 -2.92
C ASN A 130 -18.33 -11.80 -2.57
N SER A 131 -19.35 -12.64 -2.37
CA SER A 131 -19.14 -14.06 -2.10
C SER A 131 -18.52 -14.79 -3.30
N MET A 132 -18.99 -14.50 -4.52
CA MET A 132 -18.44 -15.10 -5.75
C MET A 132 -17.04 -14.57 -6.10
N LEU A 133 -16.71 -13.31 -5.80
CA LEU A 133 -15.35 -12.80 -5.94
C LEU A 133 -14.38 -13.47 -4.96
N LYS A 134 -14.85 -13.76 -3.74
CA LYS A 134 -14.07 -14.45 -2.71
C LYS A 134 -13.91 -15.93 -3.03
N GLU A 135 -14.96 -16.56 -3.57
CA GLU A 135 -14.99 -17.97 -3.95
C GLU A 135 -15.49 -18.13 -5.40
N PRO A 136 -14.58 -18.01 -6.40
CA PRO A 136 -14.94 -18.08 -7.81
C PRO A 136 -15.58 -19.40 -8.26
N SER A 137 -15.40 -20.49 -7.50
CA SER A 137 -16.04 -21.79 -7.77
C SER A 137 -17.58 -21.74 -7.65
N LEU A 138 -18.14 -20.70 -7.03
CA LEU A 138 -19.59 -20.48 -6.96
C LEU A 138 -20.18 -19.98 -8.28
N ILE A 139 -19.34 -19.55 -9.23
CA ILE A 139 -19.77 -18.98 -10.51
C ILE A 139 -20.13 -20.13 -11.47
N PRO A 140 -21.34 -20.16 -12.04
CA PRO A 140 -21.77 -21.26 -12.91
C PRO A 140 -20.93 -21.40 -14.19
N ASP A 141 -20.48 -20.28 -14.75
CA ASP A 141 -19.58 -20.26 -15.90
C ASP A 141 -18.14 -20.52 -15.43
N LEU A 142 -17.64 -21.73 -15.71
CA LEU A 142 -16.29 -22.17 -15.32
C LEU A 142 -15.18 -21.35 -16.00
N LEU A 143 -15.42 -20.83 -17.22
CA LEU A 143 -14.45 -20.01 -17.93
C LEU A 143 -14.34 -18.63 -17.27
N LEU A 144 -15.48 -18.06 -16.88
CA LEU A 144 -15.53 -16.82 -16.12
C LEU A 144 -14.93 -16.99 -14.72
N ALA A 145 -15.27 -18.09 -14.04
CA ALA A 145 -14.71 -18.45 -12.75
C ALA A 145 -13.17 -18.48 -12.78
N ASN A 146 -12.60 -19.15 -13.79
CA ASN A 146 -11.14 -19.21 -13.97
C ASN A 146 -10.54 -17.83 -14.25
N ASN A 147 -11.15 -17.03 -15.13
CA ASN A 147 -10.67 -15.67 -15.43
C ASN A 147 -10.70 -14.74 -14.20
N ILE A 148 -11.76 -14.81 -13.40
CA ILE A 148 -11.88 -14.05 -12.14
C ILE A 148 -10.84 -14.52 -11.14
N TYR A 149 -10.65 -15.84 -10.98
CA TYR A 149 -9.59 -16.39 -10.14
C TYR A 149 -8.21 -15.86 -10.55
N GLN A 150 -7.89 -15.88 -11.84
CA GLN A 150 -6.63 -15.32 -12.36
C GLN A 150 -6.46 -13.84 -12.05
N CYS A 151 -7.53 -13.04 -12.21
CA CYS A 151 -7.49 -11.63 -11.83
C CYS A 151 -7.24 -11.44 -10.34
N THR A 152 -7.90 -12.21 -9.48
CA THR A 152 -7.78 -12.11 -8.02
C THR A 152 -6.37 -12.44 -7.54
N ILE A 153 -5.73 -13.49 -8.07
CA ILE A 153 -4.38 -13.90 -7.64
C ILE A 153 -3.26 -13.01 -8.22
N ASN A 154 -3.49 -12.40 -9.39
CA ASN A 154 -2.49 -11.56 -10.06
C ASN A 154 -2.68 -10.06 -9.78
N ASP A 155 -3.72 -9.65 -9.04
CA ASP A 155 -3.87 -8.24 -8.64
C ASP A 155 -2.82 -7.86 -7.60
N CYS A 156 -1.92 -6.96 -8.00
CA CYS A 156 -0.78 -6.53 -7.19
C CYS A 156 -1.11 -5.48 -6.11
N CYS A 157 -2.36 -5.02 -5.98
CA CYS A 157 -2.71 -3.92 -5.08
C CYS A 157 -4.04 -4.03 -4.33
N TYR A 158 -5.06 -4.59 -4.96
CA TYR A 158 -6.45 -4.73 -4.47
C TYR A 158 -6.87 -6.21 -4.30
N GLY A 159 -5.96 -7.15 -4.58
CA GLY A 159 -6.19 -8.57 -4.35
C GLY A 159 -6.13 -8.95 -2.87
N PRO A 160 -6.86 -10.00 -2.44
CA PRO A 160 -6.93 -10.43 -1.05
C PRO A 160 -5.56 -10.82 -0.46
N LEU A 161 -4.67 -11.39 -1.28
CA LEU A 161 -3.31 -11.73 -0.86
C LEU A 161 -2.52 -10.47 -0.49
N VAL A 162 -2.63 -9.42 -1.31
CA VAL A 162 -1.93 -8.15 -1.07
C VAL A 162 -2.48 -7.43 0.16
N ASP A 163 -3.79 -7.48 0.36
CA ASP A 163 -4.42 -6.95 1.57
C ASP A 163 -3.95 -7.69 2.83
N CYS A 164 -3.86 -9.03 2.78
CA CYS A 164 -3.28 -9.82 3.86
C CYS A 164 -1.82 -9.45 4.15
N ILE A 165 -1.00 -9.28 3.11
CA ILE A 165 0.40 -8.86 3.25
C ILE A 165 0.50 -7.47 3.88
N LYS A 166 -0.29 -6.50 3.41
CA LYS A 166 -0.32 -5.14 3.97
C LYS A 166 -0.74 -5.14 5.44
N HIS A 167 -1.74 -5.95 5.80
CA HIS A 167 -2.19 -6.07 7.18
C HIS A 167 -1.11 -6.69 8.08
N ALA A 168 -0.49 -7.78 7.65
CA ALA A 168 0.60 -8.43 8.39
C ALA A 168 1.79 -7.48 8.60
N ILE A 169 2.21 -6.78 7.55
CA ILE A 169 3.28 -5.78 7.61
C ILE A 169 2.92 -4.65 8.60
N GLY A 170 1.66 -4.18 8.61
CA GLY A 170 1.20 -3.19 9.58
C GLY A 170 1.36 -3.67 11.02
N GLN A 171 0.85 -4.88 11.30
CA GLN A 171 0.96 -5.50 12.62
C GLN A 171 2.42 -5.72 13.06
N GLU A 172 3.29 -6.16 12.15
CA GLU A 172 4.72 -6.32 12.45
C GLU A 172 5.37 -5.00 12.91
N HIS A 173 5.01 -3.88 12.30
CA HIS A 173 5.55 -2.57 12.68
C HIS A 173 4.96 -2.03 13.99
N GLU A 174 3.71 -2.34 14.31
CA GLU A 174 3.12 -2.06 15.61
C GLU A 174 3.80 -2.86 16.73
N VAL A 175 4.07 -4.15 16.50
CA VAL A 175 4.85 -5.00 17.42
C VAL A 175 6.26 -4.46 17.60
N LEU A 176 6.94 -4.12 16.50
CA LEU A 176 8.26 -3.49 16.53
C LEU A 176 8.25 -2.20 17.35
N LEU A 177 7.25 -1.34 17.16
CA LEU A 177 7.09 -0.11 17.94
C LEU A 177 6.97 -0.42 19.44
N CYS A 178 6.14 -1.38 19.81
CA CYS A 178 5.97 -1.80 21.20
C CYS A 178 7.29 -2.30 21.80
N ASP A 179 8.05 -3.11 21.06
CA ASP A 179 9.33 -3.63 21.53
C ASP A 179 10.37 -2.52 21.70
N LYS A 180 10.41 -1.55 20.77
CA LYS A 180 11.28 -0.37 20.88
C LYS A 180 10.94 0.50 22.09
N LEU A 181 9.66 0.67 22.41
CA LEU A 181 9.22 1.39 23.61
C LEU A 181 9.65 0.65 24.90
N LYS A 182 9.48 -0.68 24.95
CA LYS A 182 9.91 -1.52 26.08
C LYS A 182 11.43 -1.50 26.27
N GLU A 183 12.21 -1.61 25.19
CA GLU A 183 13.67 -1.50 25.21
C GLU A 183 14.14 -0.17 25.83
N ARG A 184 13.36 0.90 25.66
CA ARG A 184 13.62 2.23 26.23
C ARG A 184 12.99 2.46 27.61
N ASN A 185 12.34 1.45 28.20
CA ASN A 185 11.60 1.53 29.46
C ASN A 185 10.55 2.66 29.47
N LEU A 186 9.87 2.87 28.33
CA LEU A 186 8.77 3.81 28.22
C LEU A 186 7.46 3.12 28.56
N SER A 187 6.67 3.70 29.46
CA SER A 187 5.34 3.17 29.82
C SER A 187 4.28 3.66 28.82
N PHE A 188 3.43 2.76 28.36
CA PHE A 188 2.44 3.04 27.32
C PHE A 188 1.20 2.14 27.39
N LEU A 189 0.14 2.60 26.72
CA LEU A 189 -1.09 1.87 26.43
C LEU A 189 -1.19 1.64 24.91
N ASP A 190 -1.48 0.41 24.51
CA ASP A 190 -1.75 0.07 23.11
C ASP A 190 -3.22 0.28 22.73
N GLU A 191 -3.50 0.21 21.43
CA GLU A 191 -4.82 0.38 20.86
C GLU A 191 -5.89 -0.53 21.49
N ASN A 192 -5.57 -1.80 21.76
CA ASN A 192 -6.53 -2.75 22.34
C ASN A 192 -6.93 -2.34 23.76
N GLN A 193 -5.96 -1.90 24.56
CA GLN A 193 -6.21 -1.38 25.90
C GLN A 193 -7.04 -0.09 25.86
N LEU A 194 -6.83 0.77 24.86
CA LEU A 194 -7.63 1.98 24.68
C LEU A 194 -9.07 1.65 24.25
N ARG A 195 -9.26 0.73 23.31
CA ARG A 195 -10.59 0.27 22.91
C ARG A 195 -11.34 -0.38 24.07
N ALA A 196 -10.68 -1.18 24.90
CA ALA A 196 -11.26 -1.76 26.12
C ALA A 196 -11.70 -0.68 27.14
N LYS A 197 -11.07 0.50 27.12
CA LYS A 197 -11.47 1.67 27.91
C LYS A 197 -12.59 2.50 27.28
N GLY A 198 -13.10 2.10 26.10
CA GLY A 198 -14.24 2.72 25.43
C GLY A 198 -13.91 3.89 24.50
N TYR A 199 -12.66 4.01 24.04
CA TYR A 199 -12.29 5.04 23.07
C TYR A 199 -12.65 4.62 21.63
N ASP A 200 -13.46 5.43 20.93
CA ASP A 200 -13.86 5.14 19.53
C ASP A 200 -12.79 5.44 18.47
N LYS A 201 -11.87 6.37 18.77
CA LYS A 201 -10.72 6.72 17.92
C LYS A 201 -9.49 6.72 18.80
N THR A 202 -8.51 5.91 18.40
CA THR A 202 -7.35 5.55 19.20
C THR A 202 -6.11 5.61 18.33
N PRO A 203 -5.04 6.30 18.74
CA PRO A 203 -3.74 6.08 18.14
C PRO A 203 -3.25 4.67 18.49
N ASP A 204 -2.25 4.17 17.75
CA ASP A 204 -1.66 2.85 18.02
C ASP A 204 -1.07 2.77 19.44
N ILE A 205 -0.44 3.86 19.88
CA ILE A 205 0.18 3.98 21.20
C ILE A 205 -0.16 5.32 21.85
N ILE A 206 -0.44 5.27 23.16
CA ILE A 206 -0.40 6.43 24.06
C ILE A 206 0.67 6.20 25.11
N LEU A 207 1.58 7.14 25.26
CA LEU A 207 2.58 7.14 26.32
C LEU A 207 1.92 7.56 27.63
N GLU A 208 2.15 6.84 28.72
CA GLU A 208 1.62 7.25 30.03
C GLU A 208 2.30 8.52 30.54
N VAL A 209 3.57 8.70 30.16
CA VAL A 209 4.37 9.90 30.42
C VAL A 209 4.85 10.45 29.07
N PRO A 210 4.46 11.68 28.68
CA PRO A 210 4.96 12.31 27.46
C PRO A 210 6.49 12.42 27.46
N VAL A 211 7.06 12.30 26.27
CA VAL A 211 8.50 12.43 26.04
C VAL A 211 8.80 13.60 25.11
N ALA A 212 10.06 14.03 25.04
CA ALA A 212 10.51 14.99 24.04
C ALA A 212 11.36 14.32 22.97
N VAL A 213 11.09 14.65 21.70
CA VAL A 213 11.83 14.21 20.51
C VAL A 213 12.13 15.45 19.67
N GLU A 214 13.39 15.71 19.34
CA GLU A 214 13.80 16.96 18.66
C GLU A 214 13.21 18.24 19.30
N GLY A 215 13.11 18.27 20.64
CA GLY A 215 12.52 19.39 21.39
C GLY A 215 10.99 19.50 21.35
N HIS A 216 10.29 18.60 20.66
CA HIS A 216 8.84 18.55 20.58
C HIS A 216 8.29 17.51 21.56
N ILE A 217 7.24 17.88 22.30
CA ILE A 217 6.54 16.93 23.17
C ILE A 217 5.80 15.91 22.29
N VAL A 218 5.81 14.65 22.71
CA VAL A 218 5.12 13.52 22.08
C VAL A 218 4.42 12.75 23.17
N HIS A 219 3.11 12.58 23.02
CA HIS A 219 2.26 11.85 23.97
C HIS A 219 1.53 10.66 23.33
N TRP A 220 1.28 10.70 22.02
CA TRP A 220 0.81 9.55 21.25
C TRP A 220 1.72 9.28 20.06
N ILE A 221 1.75 8.02 19.63
CA ILE A 221 2.51 7.58 18.45
C ILE A 221 1.57 6.80 17.53
N GLU A 222 1.61 7.12 16.25
CA GLU A 222 0.94 6.40 15.17
C GLU A 222 1.98 5.76 14.25
N SER A 223 1.86 4.46 14.03
CA SER A 223 2.69 3.58 13.22
C SER A 223 2.05 3.37 11.85
N LYS A 224 2.67 3.91 10.79
CA LYS A 224 2.21 3.70 9.41
C LYS A 224 3.26 2.92 8.63
N ALA A 225 3.01 1.64 8.39
CA ALA A 225 3.85 0.78 7.54
C ALA A 225 3.60 1.03 6.04
N SER A 226 3.70 2.29 5.64
CA SER A 226 3.44 2.78 4.29
C SER A 226 4.27 4.03 3.99
N PHE A 227 4.39 4.38 2.71
CA PHE A 227 5.00 5.63 2.28
C PHE A 227 4.02 6.80 2.45
N GLY A 228 4.46 7.85 3.13
CA GLY A 228 3.65 9.05 3.38
C GLY A 228 3.66 10.02 2.20
N ASP A 229 2.54 10.16 1.51
CA ASP A 229 2.33 11.18 0.47
C ASP A 229 1.28 12.24 0.89
N ASP A 230 1.21 13.34 0.14
CA ASP A 230 0.30 14.46 0.42
C ASP A 230 -1.17 14.02 0.55
N HIS A 231 -1.65 13.18 -0.36
CA HIS A 231 -3.06 12.78 -0.37
C HIS A 231 -3.41 11.93 0.86
N SER A 232 -2.63 10.88 1.13
CA SER A 232 -2.92 9.98 2.24
C SER A 232 -2.67 10.67 3.58
N HIS A 233 -1.58 11.45 3.71
CA HIS A 233 -1.28 12.20 4.92
C HIS A 233 -2.39 13.22 5.25
N ARG A 234 -2.89 13.97 4.27
CA ARG A 234 -4.02 14.90 4.47
C ARG A 234 -5.31 14.18 4.89
N THR A 235 -5.53 12.98 4.35
CA THR A 235 -6.68 12.14 4.73
C THR A 235 -6.56 11.72 6.19
N TYR A 236 -5.40 11.19 6.60
CA TYR A 236 -5.14 10.81 7.99
C TYR A 236 -5.22 11.98 8.97
N LEU A 237 -4.72 13.17 8.59
CA LEU A 237 -4.84 14.37 9.41
C LEU A 237 -6.30 14.66 9.76
N ASN A 238 -7.18 14.68 8.75
CA ASN A 238 -8.59 15.02 8.92
C ASN A 238 -9.40 13.92 9.62
N GLU A 239 -9.12 12.65 9.29
CA GLU A 239 -9.92 11.53 9.77
C GLU A 239 -9.45 11.00 11.14
N GLN A 240 -8.15 11.09 11.43
CA GLN A 240 -7.50 10.45 12.59
C GLN A 240 -6.78 11.50 13.46
N PHE A 241 -5.71 12.12 12.97
CA PHE A 241 -4.74 12.82 13.83
C PHE A 241 -5.33 14.05 14.54
N TRP A 242 -6.13 14.87 13.84
CA TRP A 242 -6.79 16.02 14.47
C TRP A 242 -7.84 15.60 15.52
N SER A 243 -8.40 14.40 15.39
CA SER A 243 -9.32 13.88 16.40
C SER A 243 -8.60 13.50 17.69
N TYR A 244 -7.31 13.14 17.62
CA TYR A 244 -6.49 12.90 18.80
C TYR A 244 -6.18 14.22 19.50
N TRP A 245 -5.73 15.22 18.74
CA TRP A 245 -5.39 16.55 19.27
C TRP A 245 -6.55 17.20 20.05
N ASN A 246 -7.77 17.11 19.51
CA ASN A 246 -8.94 17.84 20.01
C ASN A 246 -9.78 17.10 21.08
N ARG A 247 -9.41 15.88 21.49
CA ARG A 247 -10.18 15.14 22.51
C ARG A 247 -9.86 15.65 23.92
N TRP A 248 -10.75 16.51 24.41
CA TRP A 248 -10.94 16.86 25.81
C TRP A 248 -12.00 15.92 26.39
N HIS A 249 -11.66 15.07 27.36
CA HIS A 249 -12.65 14.26 28.05
C HIS A 249 -12.88 14.79 29.47
N SER A 250 -14.10 15.28 29.76
CA SER A 250 -14.43 15.91 31.05
C SER A 250 -14.30 15.00 32.28
N SER A 251 -14.11 13.69 32.09
CA SER A 251 -13.89 12.70 33.16
C SER A 251 -12.45 12.16 33.21
N CYS A 252 -11.64 12.40 32.17
CA CYS A 252 -10.24 11.98 32.11
C CYS A 252 -9.40 13.17 31.66
N HIS A 253 -8.55 13.69 32.55
CA HIS A 253 -7.64 14.83 32.29
C HIS A 253 -6.53 14.53 31.26
N LEU A 254 -6.74 13.59 30.33
CA LEU A 254 -5.81 13.29 29.24
C LEU A 254 -6.21 14.12 28.02
N ARG A 255 -5.43 15.17 27.75
CA ARG A 255 -5.31 15.71 26.40
C ARG A 255 -4.37 14.75 25.66
N PHE A 256 -4.78 14.11 24.56
CA PHE A 256 -3.79 13.37 23.78
C PHE A 256 -2.71 14.33 23.27
N GLY A 257 -3.08 15.57 22.91
CA GLY A 257 -2.09 16.63 22.69
C GLY A 257 -1.13 16.31 21.53
N PRO A 258 0.12 16.78 21.58
CA PRO A 258 1.13 16.50 20.57
C PRO A 258 1.46 15.02 20.39
N GLY A 259 1.76 14.65 19.15
CA GLY A 259 2.11 13.27 18.82
C GLY A 259 3.02 13.13 17.63
N LEU A 260 3.41 11.89 17.41
CA LEU A 260 4.39 11.46 16.44
C LEU A 260 3.76 10.47 15.47
N VAL A 261 3.96 10.69 14.18
CA VAL A 261 3.61 9.70 13.14
C VAL A 261 4.90 9.15 12.55
N ILE A 262 5.04 7.83 12.57
CA ILE A 262 6.18 7.12 12.00
C ILE A 262 5.75 6.49 10.68
N TYR A 263 6.26 7.02 9.56
CA TYR A 263 6.13 6.41 8.24
C TYR A 263 7.33 5.50 7.97
N TRP A 264 7.22 4.21 8.29
CA TRP A 264 8.34 3.26 8.26
C TRP A 264 9.00 3.08 6.89
N TYR A 265 8.31 3.44 5.81
CA TYR A 265 8.83 3.38 4.46
C TYR A 265 9.22 4.74 3.88
N GLY A 266 9.24 5.78 4.70
CA GLY A 266 9.59 7.15 4.31
C GLY A 266 8.38 7.99 3.95
N PHE A 267 8.61 9.28 3.75
CA PHE A 267 7.58 10.25 3.41
C PHE A 267 8.16 11.44 2.63
N ILE A 268 7.30 12.20 1.97
CA ILE A 268 7.64 13.45 1.27
C ILE A 268 8.03 14.52 2.31
N GLY A 269 9.23 15.08 2.23
CA GLY A 269 9.79 15.92 3.30
C GLY A 269 8.95 17.15 3.65
N GLU A 270 8.22 17.69 2.69
CA GLU A 270 7.35 18.85 2.79
C GLU A 270 6.10 18.60 3.66
N LEU A 271 5.76 17.33 3.93
CA LEU A 271 4.62 16.97 4.78
C LEU A 271 4.83 17.34 6.24
N ASP A 272 6.09 17.42 6.69
CA ASP A 272 6.49 17.73 8.06
C ASP A 272 6.39 19.24 8.37
N CYS A 273 5.36 19.88 7.85
CA CYS A 273 5.04 21.30 8.03
C CYS A 273 4.08 21.55 9.22
N GLN A 274 3.57 20.49 9.85
CA GLN A 274 2.62 20.58 10.98
C GLN A 274 3.30 20.45 12.37
N ARG A 275 4.64 20.54 12.43
CA ARG A 275 5.41 20.47 13.68
C ARG A 275 4.95 21.50 14.72
N ASP A 276 4.72 22.74 14.29
CA ASP A 276 4.24 23.83 15.15
C ASP A 276 2.81 23.59 15.66
N ARG A 277 2.04 22.75 14.96
CA ARG A 277 0.71 22.30 15.39
C ARG A 277 0.75 21.00 16.19
N GLY A 278 1.96 20.54 16.54
CA GLY A 278 2.24 19.41 17.42
C GLY A 278 2.09 18.04 16.80
N ILE A 279 2.17 17.92 15.47
CA ILE A 279 2.30 16.63 14.78
C ILE A 279 3.70 16.55 14.18
N LEU A 280 4.53 15.67 14.74
CA LEU A 280 5.89 15.40 14.28
C LEU A 280 5.88 14.19 13.33
N LEU A 281 6.61 14.25 12.22
CA LEU A 281 6.81 13.11 11.32
C LEU A 281 8.22 12.55 11.43
N LYS A 282 8.34 11.22 11.48
CA LYS A 282 9.61 10.49 11.39
C LYS A 282 9.47 9.31 10.43
N ASP A 283 10.59 8.83 9.91
CA ASP A 283 10.69 7.64 9.07
C ASP A 283 11.25 6.41 9.82
N CYS A 284 11.64 6.60 11.09
CA CYS A 284 12.10 5.55 11.99
C CYS A 284 11.80 5.91 13.46
N PHE A 285 11.92 4.92 14.34
CA PHE A 285 11.78 5.15 15.78
C PHE A 285 12.88 6.10 16.29
N PRO A 286 12.52 7.19 17.00
CA PRO A 286 13.48 8.21 17.41
C PRO A 286 14.51 7.66 18.39
N THR A 287 15.79 7.97 18.16
CA THR A 287 16.87 7.57 19.05
C THR A 287 17.10 8.56 20.18
N ASP A 288 16.77 9.83 19.94
CA ASP A 288 17.00 11.03 20.76
C ASP A 288 15.84 11.35 21.71
N ILE A 289 15.26 10.32 22.34
CA ILE A 289 14.13 10.49 23.27
C ILE A 289 14.64 11.03 24.61
N VAL A 290 14.08 12.15 25.06
CA VAL A 290 14.31 12.73 26.39
C VAL A 290 13.07 12.51 27.25
N THR A 291 13.25 11.87 28.41
CA THR A 291 12.17 11.65 29.38
C THR A 291 12.17 12.76 30.45
N LEU A 292 10.98 13.13 30.93
CA LEU A 292 10.82 14.16 31.97
C LEU A 292 11.55 13.82 33.28
N CYS A 293 11.81 12.54 33.56
CA CYS A 293 12.54 12.09 34.74
C CYS A 293 14.04 12.43 34.73
N HIS A 294 14.65 12.68 33.56
CA HIS A 294 16.07 13.01 33.45
C HIS A 294 16.38 14.50 33.56
N ALA A 295 15.41 15.37 33.27
CA ALA A 295 15.60 16.83 33.30
C ALA A 295 15.90 17.37 34.71
N SER A 296 15.40 16.71 35.75
CA SER A 296 15.59 17.11 37.15
C SER A 296 16.94 16.69 37.77
N GLN A 297 17.74 15.88 37.07
CA GLN A 297 19.08 15.48 37.55
C GLN A 297 20.21 16.36 37.01
N GLN A 298 19.99 17.09 35.91
CA GLN A 298 21.02 17.95 35.31
C GLN A 298 21.17 19.31 36.00
N GLU A 299 20.17 19.75 36.78
CA GLU A 299 20.23 20.98 37.60
C GLU A 299 20.85 20.79 38.99
N ARG A 300 21.21 19.56 39.38
CA ARG A 300 21.91 19.26 40.65
C ARG A 300 23.39 18.94 40.44
N ALA A 301 24.12 19.83 39.78
CA ALA A 301 25.58 19.88 39.96
C ALA A 301 25.87 20.61 41.29
N PRO A 302 26.67 20.05 42.22
CA PRO A 302 26.99 20.72 43.46
C PRO A 302 27.88 21.94 43.17
N ARG A 303 27.46 23.13 43.63
CA ARG A 303 28.36 24.28 43.71
C ARG A 303 29.47 23.93 44.69
N ALA A 304 30.72 24.02 44.23
CA ALA A 304 31.89 23.87 45.09
C ALA A 304 31.87 24.98 46.16
N PRO A 305 32.21 24.67 47.42
CA PRO A 305 32.36 25.69 48.45
C PRO A 305 33.66 26.47 48.23
N GLU A 306 33.56 27.80 48.24
CA GLU A 306 34.66 28.71 48.63
C GLU A 306 34.59 28.97 50.13
#